data_AF-A0A734H7A2-F1
#
_entry.id   AF-A0A734H7A2-F1
#
_cell.length_a   1.000
_cell.length_b   1.000
_cell.length_c   1.000
_cell.angle_alpha   90.00
_cell.angle_beta   90.00
_cell.angle_gamma   90.00
#
_symmetry.space_group_name_H-M   'P 1'
#
loop_
_entity.id
_entity.type
_entity.pdbx_description
1 polymer ?
#
loop_
_entity_poly.entity_id
_entity_poly.type
_entity_poly.pdbx_seq_one_letter_code
_entity_poly.pdbx_strand_id
1 'polypeptide(L)' 'SLKRAFENVLLKERPWLYTTLAMACYGNSDEKRDLSEFYAKLGCNKNMINTVLRFGKLAYAVKNITVLKNFTKRIIK' A
#
# COMPACT_ATOMS: atom_id res chain seq x y z
N SER A 1 -10.88 -13.87 -23.67
CA SER A 1 -10.89 -12.77 -24.65
C SER A 1 -9.51 -12.13 -24.68
N LEU A 2 -9.14 -11.50 -25.80
CA LEU A 2 -7.86 -10.79 -25.97
C LEU A 2 -7.61 -9.78 -24.83
N LYS A 3 -8.68 -9.06 -24.43
CA LYS A 3 -8.67 -8.12 -23.31
C LYS A 3 -8.11 -8.73 -22.02
N ARG A 4 -8.59 -9.91 -21.63
CA ARG A 4 -8.19 -10.59 -20.38
C ARG A 4 -6.73 -11.06 -20.41
N ALA A 5 -6.23 -11.45 -21.59
CA ALA A 5 -4.83 -11.81 -21.78
C ALA A 5 -3.91 -10.59 -21.63
N PHE A 6 -4.33 -9.43 -22.15
CA PHE A 6 -3.61 -8.18 -22.01
C PHE A 6 -3.58 -7.68 -20.56
N GLU A 7 -4.69 -7.76 -19.84
CA GLU A 7 -4.78 -7.42 -18.41
C GLU A 7 -3.81 -8.26 -17.55
N ASN A 8 -3.69 -9.56 -17.85
CA ASN A 8 -2.72 -10.45 -17.20
C ASN A 8 -1.26 -10.08 -17.49
N VAL A 9 -0.94 -9.66 -18.72
CA VAL A 9 0.40 -9.18 -19.06
C VAL A 9 0.71 -7.89 -18.31
N LEU A 10 -0.23 -6.94 -18.26
CA LEU A 10 -0.08 -5.70 -17.49
C LEU A 10 0.15 -5.96 -15.99
N LEU A 11 -0.52 -6.96 -15.41
CA LEU A 11 -0.31 -7.38 -14.02
C LEU A 11 1.06 -8.00 -13.77
N LYS A 12 1.62 -8.72 -14.74
CA LYS A 12 2.97 -9.31 -14.66
C LYS A 12 4.07 -8.28 -14.86
N GLU A 13 3.88 -7.37 -15.80
CA GLU A 13 4.83 -6.30 -16.15
C GLU A 13 4.88 -5.21 -15.08
N ARG A 14 3.74 -4.81 -14.51
CA ARG A 14 3.73 -3.79 -13.46
C ARG A 14 4.06 -4.41 -12.10
N PRO A 15 5.02 -3.85 -11.36
CA PRO A 15 5.32 -4.24 -9.99
C PRO A 15 4.24 -3.75 -9.03
N TRP A 16 3.04 -4.32 -9.12
CA TRP A 16 1.84 -3.89 -8.38
C TRP A 16 2.07 -3.84 -6.87
N LEU A 17 2.89 -4.75 -6.34
CA LEU A 17 3.27 -4.78 -4.94
C LEU A 17 4.05 -3.52 -4.53
N TYR A 18 5.06 -3.13 -5.32
CA TYR A 18 5.89 -1.95 -5.06
C TYR A 18 5.09 -0.66 -5.22
N THR A 19 4.26 -0.57 -6.26
CA THR A 19 3.36 0.58 -6.46
C THR A 19 2.38 0.69 -5.29
N THR A 20 1.84 -0.44 -4.81
CA THR A 20 0.93 -0.46 -3.66
C THR A 20 1.65 -0.08 -2.36
N LEU A 21 2.88 -0.53 -2.15
CA LEU A 21 3.73 -0.15 -1.01
C LEU A 21 4.06 1.35 -1.00
N ALA A 22 4.47 1.89 -2.16
CA ALA A 22 4.73 3.32 -2.31
C ALA A 22 3.46 4.14 -2.01
N MET A 23 2.32 3.72 -2.57
CA MET A 23 1.04 4.37 -2.31
C MET A 23 0.59 4.21 -0.85
N ALA A 24 0.92 3.10 -0.20
CA ALA A 24 0.64 2.90 1.23
C ALA A 24 1.35 3.95 2.09
N CYS A 25 2.60 4.25 1.77
CA CYS A 25 3.45 5.21 2.49
C CYS A 25 3.14 6.67 2.19
N TYR A 26 2.91 7.01 0.91
CA TYR A 26 2.85 8.41 0.45
C TYR A 26 1.48 8.86 -0.06
N GLY A 27 0.59 7.93 -0.39
CA GLY A 27 -0.69 8.26 -1.02
C GLY A 27 -1.77 8.73 -0.06
N ASN A 28 -2.67 9.57 -0.56
CA ASN A 28 -3.88 10.02 0.10
C ASN A 28 -4.98 8.95 0.07
N SER A 29 -6.03 9.14 0.86
CA SER A 29 -7.13 8.16 1.00
C SER A 29 -7.83 7.86 -0.33
N ASP A 30 -8.03 8.88 -1.18
CA ASP A 30 -8.65 8.72 -2.49
C ASP A 30 -7.73 7.98 -3.47
N GLU A 31 -6.44 8.33 -3.52
CA GLU A 31 -5.45 7.65 -4.38
C GLU A 31 -5.32 6.17 -4.02
N LYS A 32 -5.39 5.85 -2.73
CA LYS A 32 -5.39 4.45 -2.23
C LYS A 32 -6.64 3.69 -2.67
N ARG A 33 -7.80 4.35 -2.72
CA ARG A 33 -9.06 3.75 -3.22
C ARG A 33 -8.97 3.49 -4.72
N ASP A 34 -8.53 4.49 -5.48
CA ASP A 34 -8.44 4.40 -6.94
C ASP A 34 -7.43 3.32 -7.38
N LEU A 35 -6.31 3.21 -6.67
CA LEU A 35 -5.32 2.15 -6.89
C LEU A 35 -5.92 0.75 -6.63
N SER A 36 -6.67 0.59 -5.55
CA SER A 36 -7.34 -0.67 -5.19
C SER A 36 -8.36 -1.09 -6.26
N GLU A 37 -9.14 -0.14 -6.77
CA GLU A 37 -10.10 -0.40 -7.85
C GLU A 37 -9.42 -0.71 -9.19
N PHE A 38 -8.35 -0.01 -9.53
CA PHE A 38 -7.59 -0.23 -10.77
C PHE A 38 -7.08 -1.67 -10.86
N TYR A 39 -6.40 -2.15 -9.82
CA TYR A 39 -5.88 -3.51 -9.82
C TYR A 39 -6.97 -4.57 -9.63
N ALA A 40 -8.07 -4.26 -8.95
CA ALA A 40 -9.23 -5.15 -8.92
C ALA A 40 -9.83 -5.36 -10.33
N LYS A 41 -9.89 -4.31 -11.15
CA LYS A 41 -10.32 -4.42 -12.56
C LYS A 41 -9.38 -5.28 -13.39
N LEU A 42 -8.08 -5.30 -13.08
CA LEU A 42 -7.10 -6.17 -13.72
C LEU A 42 -7.18 -7.64 -13.26
N GLY A 43 -8.01 -7.96 -12.25
CA GLY A 43 -8.17 -9.32 -11.73
C GLY A 43 -7.32 -9.62 -10.49
N CYS A 44 -6.70 -8.60 -9.89
CA CYS A 44 -5.98 -8.76 -8.63
C CYS A 44 -6.96 -8.80 -7.45
N ASN A 45 -6.67 -9.63 -6.44
CA ASN A 45 -7.56 -9.76 -5.29
C ASN A 45 -7.55 -8.47 -4.44
N LYS A 46 -8.72 -7.82 -4.34
CA LYS A 46 -8.90 -6.56 -3.59
C LYS A 46 -8.48 -6.68 -2.11
N ASN A 47 -8.64 -7.87 -1.50
CA ASN A 47 -8.22 -8.12 -0.12
C ASN A 47 -6.70 -8.07 0.04
N MET A 48 -5.96 -8.57 -0.95
CA MET A 48 -4.50 -8.56 -0.93
C MET A 48 -3.95 -7.13 -1.00
N ILE A 49 -4.52 -6.30 -1.88
CA ILE A 49 -4.13 -4.90 -2.03
C ILE A 49 -4.44 -4.10 -0.78
N ASN A 50 -5.64 -4.29 -0.21
CA ASN A 50 -6.00 -3.64 1.05
C ASN A 50 -5.07 -4.05 2.21
N THR A 51 -4.58 -5.29 2.22
CA THR A 51 -3.60 -5.75 3.22
C THR A 51 -2.27 -4.99 3.07
N VAL A 52 -1.77 -4.86 1.84
CA VAL A 52 -0.53 -4.11 1.56
C VAL A 52 -0.70 -2.61 1.85
N LEU A 53 -1.86 -2.03 1.52
CA LEU A 53 -2.16 -0.62 1.85
C LEU A 53 -2.21 -0.36 3.37
N ARG A 54 -2.65 -1.35 4.16
CA ARG A 54 -2.62 -1.29 5.63
C ARG A 54 -1.21 -1.40 6.19
N PHE A 55 -0.29 -2.10 5.51
CA PHE A 55 1.12 -2.17 5.92
C PHE A 55 1.78 -0.79 6.00
N GLY A 56 1.50 0.12 5.06
CA GLY A 56 2.01 1.50 5.13
C GLY A 56 1.52 2.25 6.37
N LYS A 57 0.24 2.07 6.74
CA LYS A 57 -0.31 2.64 7.99
C LYS A 57 0.35 2.05 9.23
N LEU A 58 0.61 0.74 9.25
CA LEU A 58 1.31 0.06 10.34
C LEU A 58 2.77 0.54 10.46
N ALA A 59 3.49 0.66 9.34
CA ALA A 59 4.86 1.17 9.34
C ALA A 59 4.93 2.62 9.86
N TYR A 60 3.99 3.47 9.45
CA TYR A 60 3.88 4.84 9.97
C TYR A 60 3.55 4.86 11.47
N ALA A 61 2.61 4.02 11.92
CA ALA A 61 2.25 3.91 13.33
C ALA A 61 3.43 3.42 14.20
N VAL A 62 4.17 2.40 13.75
CA VAL A 62 5.37 1.89 14.43
C VAL A 62 6.46 2.96 14.50
N LYS A 63 6.67 3.73 13.42
CA LYS A 63 7.60 4.87 13.42
C LYS A 63 7.20 5.90 14.48
N ASN A 64 5.92 6.28 14.55
CA ASN A 64 5.44 7.24 15.54
C ASN A 64 5.57 6.74 16.99
N ILE A 65 5.26 5.46 17.26
CA ILE A 65 5.45 4.86 18.59
C ILE A 65 6.94 4.87 18.97
N THR A 66 7.83 4.56 18.03
CA THR A 66 9.29 4.58 18.27
C THR A 66 9.81 5.99 18.54
N VAL A 67 9.34 6.98 17.77
CA VAL A 67 9.67 8.40 17.99
C VAL A 67 9.16 8.88 19.35
N LEU A 68 7.92 8.54 19.73
CA LEU A 68 7.32 8.90 21.02
C LEU A 68 8.07 8.24 22.19
N LYS A 69 8.48 6.98 22.04
CA LYS A 69 9.28 6.23 23.02
C LYS A 69 10.67 6.85 23.21
N ASN A 70 11.27 7.38 22.14
CA ASN A 70 12.54 8.09 22.21
C ASN A 70 12.39 9.50 22.81
N PHE A 71 11.29 10.20 22.51
CA PHE A 71 10.99 11.51 23.10
C PHE A 71 10.75 11.42 24.60
N THR A 72 9.94 10.46 25.06
CA THR A 72 9.67 10.24 26.49
C THR A 72 10.93 9.85 27.26
N LYS A 73 11.78 8.99 26.71
CA LYS A 73 13.11 8.68 27.28
C LYS A 73 14.02 9.90 27.41
N ARG A 74 13.85 10.92 26.56
CA ARG A 74 14.66 12.14 26.54
C ARG A 74 14.14 13.22 27.51
N ILE A 75 12.89 13.12 27.94
CA ILE A 75 12.26 14.03 28.92
C ILE A 75 12.43 13.50 30.36
N ILE A 76 12.46 12.17 30.52
CA ILE A 76 12.62 11.51 31.83
C ILE A 76 14.10 11.45 32.29
N LYS A 77 15.05 11.74 31.39
CA LYS A 77 16.49 11.80 31.68
C LYS A 77 16.93 13.25 31.80
#